data_AF-A0A140KDW6-F1
#
_entry.id   AF-A0A140KDW6-F1
#
_cell.length_a   1.000
_cell.length_b   1.000
_cell.length_c   1.000
_cell.angle_alpha   90.00
_cell.angle_beta   90.00
_cell.angle_gamma   90.00
#
_symmetry.space_group_name_H-M   'P 1'
#
loop_
_entity.id
_entity.type
_entity.pdbx_description
1 polymer ?
#
loop_
_entity_poly.entity_id
_entity_poly.type
_entity_poly.pdbx_seq_one_letter_code
_entity_poly.pdbx_strand_id
1 'polypeptide(L)'
;MIKPIKTVITTILETIFTILSSGLFHTADDTAYIDVYRYQVRQTYRVHSNEFKRWLKAYVRGTYNKFLTPKEVNLLIEQLETEALFKPKAEIYHDRVVRSKGTIYINVGDDKGSAIAINKKSWKIVKNPPVRFKTSQFIEPLPLPVKGGKIEDLLEFTNLNPEQLILVAGWLLGTLSPNPPYPLLIITGEQGSGKSSLARMLKQLIDPGKGVLRSQPKDERSLMVAAINTWVLCFDNLSKLSQSLSDGLCRLSTGNSYVDRKLYSDGEQTVIEAARSVIITSIVDTVTNADLLDRSICIHLDPIPLQQRRSETEINLRFEQLKPRILGLLCTAVSQALANRERVIPLL
;
A
#
# COMPACT_ATOMS: atom_id res chain seq x y z
N MET A 1 -51.40 -22.04 -17.61
CA MET A 1 -50.32 -21.70 -16.64
C MET A 1 -50.19 -20.20 -16.58
N ILE A 2 -50.75 -19.56 -15.56
CA ILE A 2 -50.65 -18.11 -15.35
C ILE A 2 -49.28 -17.85 -14.72
N LYS A 3 -48.37 -17.16 -15.42
CA LYS A 3 -47.10 -16.71 -14.83
C LYS A 3 -47.43 -15.81 -13.64
N PRO A 4 -46.85 -16.02 -12.44
CA PRO A 4 -47.09 -15.15 -11.30
C PRO A 4 -46.66 -13.72 -11.65
N ILE A 5 -47.50 -12.75 -11.30
CA ILE A 5 -47.21 -11.32 -11.46
C ILE A 5 -45.98 -11.00 -10.60
N LYS A 6 -44.84 -10.70 -11.25
CA LYS A 6 -43.63 -10.28 -10.54
C LYS A 6 -43.91 -8.98 -9.81
N THR A 7 -43.51 -8.91 -8.53
CA THR A 7 -43.57 -7.66 -7.78
C THR A 7 -42.60 -6.65 -8.39
N VAL A 8 -42.89 -5.35 -8.26
CA VAL A 8 -42.01 -4.26 -8.73
C VAL A 8 -40.57 -4.42 -8.18
N ILE A 9 -40.44 -4.90 -6.94
CA ILE A 9 -39.14 -5.14 -6.30
C ILE A 9 -38.39 -6.28 -6.99
N THR A 10 -39.06 -7.39 -7.32
CA THR A 10 -38.43 -8.52 -8.05
C THR A 10 -37.85 -8.05 -9.37
N THR A 11 -38.58 -7.24 -10.14
CA THR A 11 -38.09 -6.69 -11.42
C THR A 11 -36.88 -5.75 -11.21
N ILE A 12 -36.89 -4.94 -10.15
CA ILE A 12 -35.76 -4.07 -9.80
C ILE A 12 -34.52 -4.93 -9.47
N LEU A 13 -34.67 -5.98 -8.67
CA LEU A 13 -33.55 -6.87 -8.30
C LEU A 13 -32.96 -7.59 -9.51
N GLU A 14 -33.79 -8.10 -10.43
CA GLU A 14 -33.34 -8.74 -11.67
C GLU A 14 -32.59 -7.74 -12.58
N THR A 15 -33.10 -6.51 -12.68
CA THR A 15 -32.45 -5.44 -13.45
C THR A 15 -31.08 -5.11 -12.86
N ILE A 16 -31.00 -4.95 -11.54
CA ILE A 16 -29.74 -4.65 -10.83
C ILE A 16 -28.76 -5.81 -10.99
N PHE A 17 -29.20 -7.06 -10.78
CA PHE A 17 -28.36 -8.24 -10.98
C PHE A 17 -27.75 -8.24 -12.38
N THR A 18 -28.56 -7.99 -13.41
CA THR A 18 -28.10 -7.94 -14.81
C THR A 18 -27.04 -6.85 -15.02
N ILE A 19 -27.28 -5.64 -14.51
CA ILE A 19 -26.32 -4.52 -14.62
C ILE A 19 -25.00 -4.88 -13.93
N LEU A 20 -25.08 -5.38 -12.70
CA LEU A 20 -23.93 -5.65 -11.84
C LEU A 20 -23.11 -6.86 -12.28
N SER A 21 -23.74 -7.84 -12.93
CA SER A 21 -23.08 -9.08 -13.38
C SER A 21 -21.91 -8.83 -14.33
N SER A 22 -21.94 -7.72 -15.07
CA SER A 22 -20.86 -7.32 -15.98
C SER A 22 -19.56 -6.93 -15.28
N GLY A 23 -19.64 -6.49 -14.02
CA GLY A 23 -18.50 -6.05 -13.22
C GLY A 23 -17.92 -7.14 -12.33
N LEU A 24 -18.50 -8.35 -12.32
CA LEU A 24 -18.10 -9.44 -11.44
C LEU A 24 -16.80 -10.11 -11.90
N PHE A 25 -16.02 -10.55 -10.92
CA PHE A 25 -14.86 -11.40 -11.08
C PHE A 25 -14.56 -12.10 -9.74
N HIS A 26 -13.65 -13.05 -9.74
CA HIS A 26 -13.16 -13.66 -8.50
C HIS A 26 -11.63 -13.75 -8.48
N THR A 27 -11.06 -13.81 -7.29
CA THR A 27 -9.61 -13.99 -7.09
C THR A 27 -9.25 -15.47 -7.10
N ALA A 28 -7.96 -15.80 -7.00
CA ALA A 28 -7.48 -17.19 -7.08
C ALA A 28 -8.04 -18.10 -5.97
N ASP A 29 -8.33 -17.51 -4.80
CA ASP A 29 -8.96 -18.12 -3.62
C ASP A 29 -10.51 -18.15 -3.71
N ASP A 30 -11.05 -17.93 -4.91
CA ASP A 30 -12.49 -17.92 -5.21
C ASP A 30 -13.30 -16.87 -4.41
N THR A 31 -12.63 -15.86 -3.83
CA THR A 31 -13.34 -14.70 -3.26
C THR A 31 -13.99 -13.89 -4.39
N ALA A 32 -15.30 -13.66 -4.29
CA ALA A 32 -16.06 -12.84 -5.24
C ALA A 32 -15.87 -11.31 -5.04
N TYR A 33 -15.67 -10.61 -6.15
CA TYR A 33 -15.54 -9.16 -6.22
C TYR A 33 -16.38 -8.56 -7.34
N ILE A 34 -16.62 -7.25 -7.24
CA ILE A 34 -17.36 -6.49 -8.24
C ILE A 34 -16.73 -5.11 -8.47
N ASP A 35 -16.61 -4.73 -9.74
CA ASP A 35 -16.35 -3.36 -10.17
C ASP A 35 -17.66 -2.63 -10.46
N VAL A 36 -17.87 -1.49 -9.80
CA VAL A 36 -18.98 -0.58 -10.07
C VAL A 36 -18.46 0.80 -10.42
N TYR A 37 -19.18 1.55 -11.24
CA TYR A 37 -18.75 2.88 -11.68
C TYR A 37 -19.64 3.96 -11.08
N ARG A 38 -19.03 4.87 -10.31
CA ARG A 38 -19.68 6.05 -9.77
C ARG A 38 -18.99 7.29 -10.33
N TYR A 39 -19.73 8.15 -11.03
CA TYR A 39 -19.17 9.33 -11.73
C TYR A 39 -17.97 8.98 -12.63
N GLN A 40 -18.09 7.88 -13.39
CA GLN A 40 -17.04 7.33 -14.26
C GLN A 40 -15.76 6.87 -13.54
N VAL A 41 -15.77 6.79 -12.20
CA VAL A 41 -14.69 6.22 -11.40
C VAL A 41 -15.06 4.79 -11.00
N ARG A 42 -14.14 3.86 -11.25
CA ARG A 42 -14.25 2.46 -10.84
C ARG A 42 -14.04 2.34 -9.33
N GLN A 43 -14.99 1.71 -8.66
CA GLN A 43 -14.91 1.28 -7.28
C GLN A 43 -14.99 -0.25 -7.26
N THR A 44 -14.03 -0.88 -6.61
CA THR A 44 -13.96 -2.34 -6.51
C THR A 44 -14.33 -2.76 -5.09
N TYR A 45 -15.29 -3.68 -4.96
CA TYR A 45 -15.74 -4.18 -3.66
C TYR A 45 -15.69 -5.71 -3.60
N ARG A 46 -15.41 -6.26 -2.40
CA ARG A 46 -15.82 -7.64 -2.11
C ARG A 46 -17.34 -7.70 -2.14
N VAL A 47 -17.90 -8.71 -2.82
CA VAL A 47 -19.37 -8.84 -2.95
C VAL A 47 -20.04 -8.91 -1.58
N HIS A 48 -19.46 -9.63 -0.60
CA HIS A 48 -20.02 -9.72 0.76
C HIS A 48 -19.77 -8.53 1.68
N SER A 49 -19.01 -7.52 1.25
CA SER A 49 -18.58 -6.42 2.11
C SER A 49 -19.73 -5.54 2.58
N ASN A 50 -19.60 -4.98 3.80
CA ASN A 50 -20.55 -4.02 4.33
C ASN A 50 -20.55 -2.71 3.52
N GLU A 51 -19.44 -2.38 2.88
CA GLU A 51 -19.26 -1.24 1.98
C GLU A 51 -20.10 -1.42 0.72
N PHE A 52 -20.04 -2.60 0.09
CA PHE A 52 -20.87 -2.91 -1.07
C PHE A 52 -22.36 -2.95 -0.72
N LYS A 53 -22.74 -3.56 0.41
CA LYS A 53 -24.12 -3.57 0.89
C LYS A 53 -24.66 -2.15 1.10
N ARG A 54 -23.84 -1.24 1.64
CA ARG A 54 -24.19 0.19 1.79
C ARG A 54 -24.31 0.89 0.44
N TRP A 55 -23.35 0.67 -0.46
CA TRP A 55 -23.38 1.21 -1.82
C TRP A 55 -24.62 0.78 -2.58
N LEU A 56 -24.94 -0.52 -2.55
CA LEU A 56 -26.09 -1.11 -3.22
C LEU A 56 -27.40 -0.48 -2.74
N LYS A 57 -27.60 -0.35 -1.42
CA LYS A 57 -28.78 0.34 -0.86
C LYS A 57 -28.89 1.79 -1.34
N ALA A 58 -27.77 2.52 -1.34
CA ALA A 58 -27.74 3.91 -1.81
C ALA A 58 -28.03 4.02 -3.31
N TYR A 59 -27.48 3.12 -4.12
CA TYR A 59 -27.75 3.03 -5.55
C TYR A 59 -29.23 2.80 -5.84
N VAL A 60 -29.84 1.79 -5.19
CA VAL A 60 -31.28 1.52 -5.39
C VAL A 60 -32.16 2.68 -4.95
N ARG A 61 -31.83 3.32 -3.82
CA ARG A 61 -32.55 4.51 -3.37
C ARG A 61 -32.43 5.65 -4.37
N GLY A 62 -31.22 5.93 -4.87
CA GLY A 62 -30.97 7.02 -5.81
C GLY A 62 -31.59 6.81 -7.18
N THR A 63 -31.58 5.58 -7.70
CA THR A 63 -32.04 5.27 -9.07
C THR A 63 -33.53 4.93 -9.14
N TYR A 64 -34.05 4.19 -8.15
CA TYR A 64 -35.42 3.66 -8.20
C TYR A 64 -36.35 4.23 -7.12
N ASN A 65 -35.84 5.11 -6.24
CA ASN A 65 -36.60 5.67 -5.10
C ASN A 65 -37.20 4.58 -4.17
N LYS A 66 -36.54 3.42 -4.08
CA LYS A 66 -36.94 2.29 -3.22
C LYS A 66 -35.89 1.99 -2.17
N PHE A 67 -36.31 1.32 -1.09
CA PHE A 67 -35.41 0.81 -0.06
C PHE A 67 -35.40 -0.70 -0.11
N LEU A 68 -34.22 -1.29 -0.12
CA LEU A 68 -34.07 -2.75 -0.03
C LEU A 68 -34.13 -3.19 1.43
N THR A 69 -34.89 -4.26 1.68
CA THR A 69 -34.89 -4.97 2.96
C THR A 69 -33.59 -5.77 3.14
N PRO A 70 -33.22 -6.18 4.37
CA PRO A 70 -32.06 -7.05 4.59
C PRO A 70 -32.14 -8.37 3.80
N LYS A 71 -33.34 -8.95 3.67
CA LYS A 71 -33.58 -10.18 2.91
C LYS A 71 -33.27 -10.01 1.42
N GLU A 72 -33.72 -8.92 0.82
CA GLU A 72 -33.48 -8.62 -0.60
C GLU A 72 -32.00 -8.34 -0.89
N VAL A 73 -31.32 -7.64 0.01
CA VAL A 73 -29.87 -7.41 -0.11
C VAL A 73 -29.13 -8.73 -0.06
N ASN A 74 -29.39 -9.58 0.95
CA ASN A 74 -28.68 -10.85 1.09
C ASN A 74 -28.93 -11.78 -0.10
N LEU A 75 -30.17 -11.87 -0.59
CA LEU A 75 -30.51 -12.65 -1.78
C LEU A 75 -29.70 -12.21 -3.00
N LEU A 76 -29.63 -10.90 -3.26
CA LEU A 76 -28.87 -10.38 -4.40
C LEU A 76 -27.36 -10.61 -4.23
N ILE A 77 -26.84 -10.50 -3.00
CA ILE A 77 -25.42 -10.73 -2.70
C ILE A 77 -25.04 -12.21 -2.96
N GLU A 78 -25.85 -13.16 -2.51
CA GLU A 78 -25.66 -14.59 -2.76
C GLU A 78 -25.69 -14.92 -4.26
N GLN A 79 -26.62 -14.32 -5.00
CA GLN A 79 -26.70 -14.47 -6.46
C GLN A 79 -25.46 -13.91 -7.16
N LEU A 80 -25.02 -12.70 -6.79
CA LEU A 80 -23.82 -12.07 -7.37
C LEU A 80 -22.54 -12.85 -7.04
N GLU A 81 -22.42 -13.39 -5.83
CA GLU A 81 -21.29 -14.24 -5.46
C GLU A 81 -21.25 -15.50 -6.31
N THR A 82 -22.39 -16.19 -6.44
CA THR A 82 -22.50 -17.39 -7.27
C THR A 82 -22.12 -17.09 -8.72
N GLU A 83 -22.65 -16.01 -9.29
CA GLU A 83 -22.33 -15.58 -10.66
C GLU A 83 -20.85 -15.22 -10.84
N ALA A 84 -20.21 -14.62 -9.83
CA ALA A 84 -18.81 -14.24 -9.88
C ALA A 84 -17.87 -15.44 -10.08
N LEU A 85 -18.21 -16.60 -9.54
CA LEU A 85 -17.45 -17.85 -9.71
C LEU A 85 -17.45 -18.35 -11.16
N PHE A 86 -18.44 -17.95 -11.97
CA PHE A 86 -18.48 -18.24 -13.41
C PHE A 86 -17.81 -17.15 -14.27
N LYS A 87 -17.26 -16.08 -13.67
CA LYS A 87 -16.51 -15.03 -14.36
C LYS A 87 -15.00 -15.33 -14.39
N PRO A 88 -14.21 -14.64 -15.24
CA PRO A 88 -12.76 -14.82 -15.23
C PRO A 88 -12.10 -14.48 -13.89
N LYS A 89 -11.04 -15.22 -13.55
CA LYS A 89 -10.15 -14.89 -12.43
C LYS A 89 -9.43 -13.56 -12.68
N ALA A 90 -9.29 -12.72 -11.67
CA ALA A 90 -8.50 -11.51 -11.73
C ALA A 90 -7.85 -11.16 -10.37
N GLU A 91 -6.74 -10.41 -10.42
CA GLU A 91 -5.99 -10.04 -9.24
C GLU A 91 -6.49 -8.75 -8.57
N ILE A 92 -6.33 -8.69 -7.25
CA ILE A 92 -6.47 -7.49 -6.44
C ILE A 92 -5.21 -7.33 -5.62
N TYR A 93 -4.60 -6.16 -5.72
CA TYR A 93 -3.36 -5.87 -5.06
C TYR A 93 -3.59 -5.15 -3.74
N HIS A 94 -3.03 -5.72 -2.68
CA HIS A 94 -2.94 -5.08 -1.38
C HIS A 94 -1.79 -4.08 -1.31
N ASP A 95 -0.82 -4.25 -2.21
CA ASP A 95 0.39 -3.46 -2.28
C ASP A 95 0.11 -2.07 -2.84
N ARG A 96 0.81 -1.07 -2.30
CA ARG A 96 0.74 0.30 -2.79
C ARG A 96 1.33 0.44 -4.18
N VAL A 97 2.35 -0.36 -4.49
CA VAL A 97 3.10 -0.31 -5.73
C VAL A 97 2.99 -1.65 -6.42
N VAL A 98 2.57 -1.65 -7.68
CA VAL A 98 2.30 -2.86 -8.45
C VAL A 98 2.87 -2.71 -9.85
N ARG A 99 3.43 -3.77 -10.43
CA ARG A 99 3.82 -3.80 -11.84
C ARG A 99 2.84 -4.62 -12.64
N SER A 100 2.35 -4.04 -13.73
CA SER A 100 1.53 -4.75 -14.71
C SER A 100 1.91 -4.33 -16.12
N LYS A 101 2.13 -5.32 -17.01
CA LYS A 101 2.48 -5.12 -18.43
C LYS A 101 3.60 -4.08 -18.64
N GLY A 102 4.66 -4.16 -17.83
CA GLY A 102 5.82 -3.26 -17.92
C GLY A 102 5.63 -1.85 -17.36
N THR A 103 4.45 -1.52 -16.81
CA THR A 103 4.15 -0.25 -16.15
C THR A 103 4.05 -0.45 -14.64
N ILE A 104 4.65 0.44 -13.86
CA ILE A 104 4.49 0.50 -12.40
C ILE A 104 3.30 1.42 -12.10
N TYR A 105 2.39 0.97 -11.26
CA TYR A 105 1.25 1.72 -10.77
C TYR A 105 1.40 1.93 -9.26
N ILE A 106 1.39 3.19 -8.84
CA ILE A 106 1.37 3.58 -7.42
C ILE A 106 -0.06 4.00 -7.08
N ASN A 107 -0.68 3.33 -6.11
CA ASN A 107 -2.00 3.68 -5.61
C ASN A 107 -1.95 5.04 -4.92
N VAL A 108 -2.64 6.05 -5.46
CA VAL A 108 -2.70 7.39 -4.83
C VAL A 108 -3.43 7.30 -3.50
N GLY A 109 -4.37 6.36 -3.33
CA GLY A 109 -5.16 6.24 -2.11
C GLY A 109 -6.20 7.35 -1.93
N ASP A 110 -6.56 8.04 -3.03
CA ASP A 110 -7.66 9.01 -3.03
C ASP A 110 -9.02 8.33 -3.18
N ASP A 111 -10.09 9.10 -2.98
CA ASP A 111 -11.48 8.65 -3.16
C ASP A 111 -11.85 8.35 -4.62
N LYS A 112 -11.01 8.79 -5.56
CA LYS A 112 -11.17 8.61 -7.02
C LYS A 112 -10.49 7.35 -7.54
N GLY A 113 -9.83 6.56 -6.69
CA GLY A 113 -9.11 5.36 -7.12
C GLY A 113 -8.02 5.65 -8.16
N SER A 114 -7.43 6.84 -8.08
CA SER A 114 -6.37 7.28 -8.99
C SER A 114 -5.08 6.51 -8.74
N ALA A 115 -4.26 6.39 -9.79
CA ALA A 115 -2.91 5.84 -9.67
C ALA A 115 -1.90 6.69 -10.43
N ILE A 116 -0.65 6.66 -9.97
CA ILE A 116 0.48 7.18 -10.75
C ILE A 116 0.99 6.03 -11.61
N ALA A 117 0.86 6.14 -12.93
CA ALA A 117 1.36 5.16 -13.89
C ALA A 117 2.74 5.60 -14.39
N ILE A 118 3.76 4.78 -14.16
CA ILE A 118 5.16 5.03 -14.49
C ILE A 118 5.65 3.96 -15.49
N ASN A 119 6.14 4.38 -16.65
CA ASN A 119 6.75 3.50 -17.64
C ASN A 119 8.13 4.05 -18.07
N LYS A 120 8.79 3.38 -19.02
CA LYS A 120 10.11 3.76 -19.52
C LYS A 120 10.20 5.13 -20.23
N LYS A 121 9.06 5.76 -20.54
CA LYS A 121 9.00 7.05 -21.26
C LYS A 121 8.65 8.20 -20.32
N SER A 122 7.68 7.99 -19.44
CA SER A 122 7.16 9.03 -18.56
C SER A 122 6.35 8.46 -17.40
N TRP A 123 5.87 9.35 -16.54
CA TRP A 123 4.80 9.07 -15.60
C TRP A 123 3.60 10.01 -15.79
N LYS A 124 2.41 9.57 -15.39
CA LYS A 124 1.18 10.38 -15.37
C LYS A 124 0.22 9.85 -14.32
N ILE A 125 -0.67 10.72 -13.84
CA ILE A 125 -1.81 10.31 -13.01
C ILE A 125 -2.89 9.76 -13.93
N VAL A 126 -3.45 8.60 -13.60
CA VAL A 126 -4.52 7.94 -14.35
C VAL A 126 -5.71 7.67 -13.43
N LYS A 127 -6.91 7.82 -13.98
CA LYS A 127 -8.15 7.29 -13.40
C LYS A 127 -8.38 5.89 -13.96
N ASN A 128 -9.01 5.02 -13.18
CA ASN A 128 -9.35 3.64 -13.58
C ASN A 128 -8.11 2.87 -14.10
N PRO A 129 -7.03 2.72 -13.31
CA PRO A 129 -5.87 1.94 -13.73
C PRO A 129 -6.29 0.50 -14.09
N PRO A 130 -5.58 -0.18 -15.00
CA PRO A 130 -5.91 -1.56 -15.37
C PRO A 130 -5.72 -2.55 -14.20
N VAL A 131 -4.96 -2.17 -13.17
CA VAL A 131 -4.81 -2.91 -11.91
C VAL A 131 -5.87 -2.50 -10.90
N ARG A 132 -6.29 -3.42 -10.03
CA ARG A 132 -7.25 -3.16 -8.94
C ARG A 132 -6.53 -3.11 -7.61
N PHE A 133 -6.59 -1.96 -6.95
CA PHE A 133 -6.05 -1.83 -5.59
C PHE A 133 -7.13 -2.12 -4.57
N LYS A 134 -6.77 -2.83 -3.51
CA LYS A 134 -7.64 -3.03 -2.36
C LYS A 134 -7.80 -1.71 -1.62
N THR A 135 -9.04 -1.32 -1.36
CA THR A 135 -9.34 -0.22 -0.45
C THR A 135 -9.01 -0.61 0.98
N SER A 136 -8.25 0.22 1.69
CA SER A 136 -7.92 0.04 3.10
C SER A 136 -8.13 1.34 3.85
N GLN A 137 -8.75 1.27 5.03
CA GLN A 137 -8.92 2.43 5.92
C GLN A 137 -7.60 2.94 6.53
N PHE A 138 -6.51 2.19 6.33
CA PHE A 138 -5.18 2.51 6.86
C PHE A 138 -4.31 3.30 5.86
N ILE A 139 -4.74 3.39 4.59
CA ILE A 139 -4.04 4.16 3.55
C ILE A 139 -4.56 5.60 3.58
N GLU A 140 -3.64 6.56 3.51
CA GLU A 140 -3.95 7.97 3.28
C GLU A 140 -3.50 8.41 1.87
N PRO A 141 -4.13 9.46 1.31
CA PRO A 141 -3.79 9.94 -0.02
C PRO A 141 -2.34 10.41 -0.11
N LEU A 142 -1.64 10.01 -1.17
CA LEU A 142 -0.41 10.67 -1.61
C LEU A 142 -0.73 12.05 -2.19
N PRO A 143 0.17 13.03 -2.06
CA PRO A 143 0.06 14.24 -2.86
C PRO A 143 0.17 13.90 -4.35
N LEU A 144 -0.40 14.75 -5.21
CA LEU A 144 -0.22 14.58 -6.64
C LEU A 144 1.20 15.00 -7.03
N PRO A 145 1.99 14.14 -7.72
CA PRO A 145 3.38 14.44 -8.04
C PRO A 145 3.52 15.65 -8.97
N VAL A 146 4.57 16.45 -8.73
CA VAL A 146 4.93 17.63 -9.52
C VAL A 146 6.35 17.49 -10.04
N LYS A 147 6.59 17.82 -11.31
CA LYS A 147 7.94 17.75 -11.92
C LYS A 147 8.90 18.78 -11.31
N GLY A 148 10.20 18.49 -11.41
CA GLY A 148 11.27 19.45 -11.08
C GLY A 148 11.63 19.51 -9.59
N GLY A 149 11.32 18.47 -8.81
CA GLY A 149 11.91 18.30 -7.48
C GLY A 149 13.40 17.93 -7.57
N LYS A 150 14.09 18.10 -6.45
CA LYS A 150 15.51 17.78 -6.28
C LYS A 150 15.69 16.86 -5.07
N ILE A 151 16.68 15.98 -5.08
CA ILE A 151 16.85 15.04 -3.95
C ILE A 151 17.35 15.79 -2.71
N GLU A 152 18.09 16.87 -2.94
CA GLU A 152 18.58 17.82 -1.96
C GLU A 152 17.44 18.53 -1.21
N ASP A 153 16.21 18.52 -1.72
CA ASP A 153 15.04 19.02 -1.00
C ASP A 153 14.82 18.25 0.32
N LEU A 154 15.31 17.00 0.44
CA LEU A 154 15.29 16.23 1.69
C LEU A 154 16.26 16.77 2.76
N LEU A 155 17.33 17.46 2.35
CA LEU A 155 18.30 18.04 3.28
C LEU A 155 17.71 19.23 4.05
N GLU A 156 16.59 19.80 3.62
CA GLU A 156 15.89 20.85 4.37
C GLU A 156 15.33 20.33 5.72
N PHE A 157 15.15 19.01 5.84
CA PHE A 157 14.49 18.37 6.97
C PHE A 157 15.38 17.39 7.74
N THR A 158 16.60 17.17 7.27
CA THR A 158 17.45 16.08 7.71
C THR A 158 18.90 16.55 7.75
N ASN A 159 19.71 15.93 8.60
CA ASN A 159 21.15 16.16 8.65
C ASN A 159 21.93 15.04 7.95
N LEU A 160 21.34 14.44 6.91
CA LEU A 160 22.01 13.43 6.10
C LEU A 160 23.25 14.03 5.45
N ASN A 161 24.37 13.31 5.53
CA ASN A 161 25.52 13.65 4.70
C ASN A 161 25.26 13.24 3.23
N PRO A 162 26.09 13.70 2.27
CA PRO A 162 25.87 13.40 0.85
C PRO A 162 25.81 11.90 0.52
N GLU A 163 26.62 11.06 1.17
CA GLU A 163 26.64 9.61 0.93
C GLU A 163 25.34 8.96 1.44
N GLN A 164 24.90 9.34 2.64
CA GLN A 164 23.65 8.87 3.23
C GLN A 164 22.42 9.33 2.43
N LEU A 165 22.46 10.53 1.86
CA LEU A 165 21.40 11.01 0.98
C LEU A 165 21.24 10.10 -0.25
N ILE A 166 22.35 9.64 -0.84
CA ILE A 166 22.34 8.71 -1.97
C ILE A 166 21.77 7.35 -1.54
N LEU A 167 22.16 6.84 -0.37
CA LEU A 167 21.63 5.59 0.18
C LEU A 167 20.12 5.67 0.43
N VAL A 168 19.64 6.76 1.03
CA VAL A 168 18.21 7.02 1.26
C VAL A 168 17.46 7.15 -0.06
N ALA A 169 18.03 7.84 -1.06
CA ALA A 169 17.43 7.94 -2.38
C ALA A 169 17.33 6.56 -3.05
N GLY A 170 18.38 5.75 -3.00
CA GLY A 170 18.39 4.37 -3.48
C GLY A 170 17.33 3.51 -2.79
N TRP A 171 17.20 3.62 -1.46
CA TRP A 171 16.17 2.95 -0.70
C TRP A 171 14.76 3.36 -1.14
N LEU A 172 14.48 4.68 -1.26
CA LEU A 172 13.19 5.20 -1.73
C LEU A 172 12.84 4.66 -3.12
N LEU A 173 13.79 4.65 -4.05
CA LEU A 173 13.58 4.09 -5.40
C LEU A 173 13.33 2.58 -5.35
N GLY A 174 14.04 1.86 -4.47
CA GLY A 174 13.81 0.45 -4.20
C GLY A 174 12.37 0.17 -3.74
N THR A 175 11.82 1.01 -2.85
CA THR A 175 10.42 0.87 -2.39
C THR A 175 9.38 1.08 -3.50
N LEU A 176 9.76 1.72 -4.61
CA LEU A 176 8.91 1.96 -5.78
C LEU A 176 9.13 0.95 -6.90
N SER A 177 10.04 -0.01 -6.73
CA SER A 177 10.27 -1.11 -7.65
C SER A 177 9.65 -2.38 -7.09
N PRO A 178 8.47 -2.82 -7.56
CA PRO A 178 7.73 -3.95 -6.99
C PRO A 178 8.36 -5.30 -7.39
N ASN A 179 9.59 -5.53 -6.93
CA ASN A 179 10.40 -6.71 -7.20
C ASN A 179 11.39 -6.89 -6.04
N PRO A 180 11.02 -7.65 -4.99
CA PRO A 180 11.93 -7.92 -3.89
C PRO A 180 13.25 -8.56 -4.36
N PRO A 181 14.33 -8.51 -3.55
CA PRO A 181 14.35 -8.10 -2.14
C PRO A 181 14.25 -6.58 -1.91
N TYR A 182 13.65 -6.20 -0.78
CA TYR A 182 13.61 -4.81 -0.30
C TYR A 182 14.61 -4.64 0.85
N PRO A 183 15.68 -3.84 0.69
CA PRO A 183 16.58 -3.60 1.80
C PRO A 183 15.86 -2.88 2.94
N LEU A 184 16.19 -3.23 4.18
CA LEU A 184 15.75 -2.48 5.34
C LEU A 184 16.54 -1.16 5.41
N LEU A 185 15.93 -0.12 5.95
CA LEU A 185 16.62 1.13 6.29
C LEU A 185 16.77 1.21 7.80
N ILE A 186 17.99 1.09 8.30
CA ILE A 186 18.32 1.22 9.71
C ILE A 186 18.88 2.62 9.95
N ILE A 187 18.22 3.38 10.82
CA ILE A 187 18.58 4.76 11.16
C ILE A 187 19.02 4.79 12.62
N THR A 188 20.32 4.96 12.87
CA THR A 188 20.90 5.05 14.22
C THR A 188 21.33 6.47 14.56
N GLY A 189 21.61 6.74 15.83
CA GLY A 189 22.04 8.06 16.31
C GLY A 189 21.49 8.40 17.69
N GLU A 190 22.09 9.38 18.35
CA GLU A 190 21.73 9.77 19.72
C GLU A 190 20.34 10.44 19.81
N GLN A 191 19.83 10.64 21.03
CA GLN A 191 18.58 11.36 21.21
C GLN A 191 18.69 12.79 20.67
N GLY A 192 17.69 13.21 19.88
CA GLY A 192 17.67 14.54 19.26
C GLY A 192 18.35 14.64 17.90
N SER A 193 18.76 13.52 17.28
CA SER A 193 19.29 13.49 15.91
C SER A 193 18.24 13.46 14.79
N GLY A 194 16.94 13.47 15.12
CA GLY A 194 15.87 13.54 14.11
C GLY A 194 15.47 12.21 13.44
N LYS A 195 15.94 11.06 13.93
CA LYS A 195 15.65 9.72 13.36
C LYS A 195 14.17 9.45 13.12
N SER A 196 13.33 9.61 14.14
CA SER A 196 11.90 9.37 14.06
C SER A 196 11.21 10.33 13.08
N SER A 197 11.71 11.56 12.98
CA SER A 197 11.23 12.56 12.00
C SER A 197 11.57 12.14 10.58
N LEU A 198 12.83 11.75 10.30
CA LEU A 198 13.25 11.24 9.00
C LEU A 198 12.44 10.00 8.60
N ALA A 199 12.34 9.01 9.50
CA ALA A 199 11.59 7.78 9.25
C ALA A 199 10.12 8.06 8.88
N ARG A 200 9.49 8.99 9.62
CA ARG A 200 8.12 9.44 9.34
C ARG A 200 8.00 10.10 7.97
N MET A 201 8.92 11.01 7.62
CA MET A 201 8.92 11.69 6.32
C MET A 201 9.10 10.71 5.16
N LEU A 202 10.08 9.80 5.25
CA LEU A 202 10.31 8.80 4.22
C LEU A 202 9.08 7.91 4.02
N LYS A 203 8.46 7.45 5.12
CA LYS A 203 7.20 6.71 5.02
C LYS A 203 6.09 7.54 4.40
N GLN A 204 5.94 8.82 4.76
CA GLN A 204 4.91 9.69 4.19
C GLN A 204 5.13 10.05 2.72
N LEU A 205 6.33 9.91 2.16
CA LEU A 205 6.59 10.10 0.73
C LEU A 205 6.01 8.97 -0.13
N ILE A 206 5.97 7.75 0.40
CA ILE A 206 5.62 6.54 -0.36
C ILE A 206 4.30 5.94 0.11
N ASP A 207 4.14 5.81 1.42
CA ASP A 207 3.07 5.07 2.08
C ASP A 207 2.47 5.84 3.29
N PRO A 208 1.93 7.07 3.09
CA PRO A 208 1.15 7.77 4.10
C PRO A 208 -0.04 6.93 4.56
N GLY A 209 -0.32 6.99 5.86
CA GLY A 209 -1.34 6.19 6.50
C GLY A 209 -1.36 6.39 8.01
N LYS A 210 -2.39 5.84 8.66
CA LYS A 210 -2.53 5.89 10.12
C LYS A 210 -1.49 4.99 10.80
N GLY A 211 -0.99 5.43 11.96
CA GLY A 211 0.03 4.68 12.71
C GLY A 211 1.37 4.64 11.97
N VAL A 212 1.84 5.82 11.54
CA VAL A 212 3.08 5.97 10.75
C VAL A 212 4.27 5.34 11.46
N LEU A 213 4.41 5.58 12.76
CA LEU A 213 5.42 4.97 13.61
C LEU A 213 4.75 3.87 14.44
N ARG A 214 5.31 2.66 14.39
CA ARG A 214 4.81 1.51 15.14
C ARG A 214 5.79 1.12 16.23
N SER A 215 5.25 0.68 17.36
CA SER A 215 6.04 -0.05 18.34
C SER A 215 6.46 -1.40 17.78
N GLN A 216 7.50 -1.98 18.38
CA GLN A 216 8.00 -3.30 18.05
C GLN A 216 6.86 -4.36 18.13
N PRO A 217 6.71 -5.23 17.11
CA PRO A 217 5.75 -6.31 17.15
C PRO A 217 6.14 -7.33 18.22
N LYS A 218 5.13 -7.90 18.90
CA LYS A 218 5.34 -8.87 19.99
C LYS A 218 5.77 -10.25 19.47
N ASP A 219 5.33 -10.60 18.28
CA ASP A 219 5.54 -11.90 17.62
C ASP A 219 5.51 -11.75 16.09
N GLU A 220 5.85 -12.82 15.38
CA GLU A 220 5.85 -12.87 13.91
C GLU A 220 4.44 -12.66 13.33
N ARG A 221 3.40 -13.20 13.99
CA ARG A 221 2.02 -13.00 13.56
C ARG A 221 1.66 -11.51 13.53
N SER A 222 2.02 -10.75 14.56
CA SER A 222 1.81 -9.31 14.64
C SER A 222 2.57 -8.56 13.54
N LEU A 223 3.79 -8.99 13.22
CA LEU A 223 4.58 -8.45 12.10
C LEU A 223 3.84 -8.68 10.77
N MET A 224 3.34 -9.89 10.52
CA MET A 224 2.65 -10.21 9.27
C MET A 224 1.31 -9.49 9.13
N VAL A 225 0.55 -9.32 10.21
CA VAL A 225 -0.68 -8.51 10.22
C VAL A 225 -0.37 -7.05 9.86
N ALA A 226 0.74 -6.50 10.35
CA ALA A 226 1.17 -5.16 9.96
C ALA A 226 1.55 -5.11 8.46
N ALA A 227 2.27 -6.11 7.97
CA ALA A 227 2.70 -6.20 6.57
C ALA A 227 1.52 -6.28 5.58
N ILE A 228 0.45 -7.01 5.88
CA ILE A 228 -0.71 -7.12 4.97
C ILE A 228 -1.36 -5.76 4.68
N ASN A 229 -1.30 -4.83 5.64
CA ASN A 229 -2.08 -3.59 5.61
C ASN A 229 -1.24 -2.34 5.30
N THR A 230 0.06 -2.49 5.07
CA THR A 230 0.99 -1.35 4.97
C THR A 230 2.13 -1.73 4.02
N TRP A 231 2.50 -0.83 3.11
CA TRP A 231 3.58 -1.06 2.13
C TRP A 231 4.96 -0.82 2.73
N VAL A 232 5.10 0.24 3.53
CA VAL A 232 6.34 0.56 4.26
C VAL A 232 6.10 0.41 5.76
N LEU A 233 6.73 -0.57 6.38
CA LEU A 233 6.73 -0.71 7.83
C LEU A 233 7.75 0.25 8.44
N CYS A 234 7.42 0.82 9.59
CA CYS A 234 8.33 1.73 10.31
C CYS A 234 8.26 1.43 11.80
N PHE A 235 9.33 0.85 12.33
CA PHE A 235 9.49 0.53 13.74
C PHE A 235 10.38 1.58 14.39
N ASP A 236 9.79 2.35 15.29
CA ASP A 236 10.47 3.49 15.92
C ASP A 236 10.97 3.13 17.32
N ASN A 237 12.17 3.62 17.65
CA ASN A 237 12.82 3.46 18.94
C ASN A 237 13.01 1.99 19.37
N LEU A 238 13.54 1.18 18.47
CA LEU A 238 13.79 -0.24 18.71
C LEU A 238 15.04 -0.42 19.58
N SER A 239 14.85 -0.90 20.80
CA SER A 239 15.91 -1.02 21.82
C SER A 239 16.58 -2.39 21.85
N LYS A 240 15.84 -3.46 21.52
CA LYS A 240 16.37 -4.83 21.37
C LYS A 240 15.65 -5.56 20.26
N LEU A 241 16.41 -6.28 19.42
CA LEU A 241 15.86 -7.15 18.40
C LEU A 241 16.00 -8.62 18.84
N SER A 242 14.88 -9.34 18.94
CA SER A 242 14.92 -10.79 19.18
C SER A 242 15.31 -11.53 17.91
N GLN A 243 15.90 -12.73 18.03
CA GLN A 243 16.26 -13.56 16.88
C GLN A 243 15.05 -13.85 15.99
N SER A 244 13.92 -14.23 16.59
CA SER A 244 12.67 -14.48 15.87
C SER A 244 12.18 -13.27 15.06
N LEU A 245 12.29 -12.06 15.61
CA LEU A 245 11.93 -10.86 14.87
C LEU A 245 12.94 -10.54 13.77
N SER A 246 14.24 -10.75 14.01
CA SER A 246 15.29 -10.63 12.99
C SER A 246 15.00 -11.55 11.80
N ASP A 247 14.71 -12.82 12.06
CA ASP A 247 14.42 -13.81 11.01
C ASP A 247 13.13 -13.45 10.24
N GLY A 248 12.11 -12.98 10.96
CA GLY A 248 10.85 -12.52 10.36
C GLY A 248 11.06 -11.30 9.45
N LEU A 249 11.91 -10.35 9.85
CA LEU A 249 12.28 -9.20 9.03
C LEU A 249 13.07 -9.61 7.79
N CYS A 250 14.00 -10.58 7.90
CA CYS A 250 14.71 -11.13 6.74
C CYS A 250 13.73 -11.79 5.75
N ARG A 251 12.78 -12.61 6.22
CA ARG A 251 11.75 -13.21 5.36
C ARG A 251 10.88 -12.16 4.66
N LEU A 252 10.52 -11.10 5.39
CA LEU A 252 9.69 -10.03 4.89
C LEU A 252 10.42 -9.16 3.84
N SER A 253 11.75 -9.04 3.93
CA SER A 253 12.56 -8.34 2.92
C SER A 253 12.49 -9.05 1.56
N THR A 254 12.51 -10.39 1.53
CA THR A 254 12.53 -11.18 0.29
C THR A 254 11.14 -11.55 -0.23
N GLY A 255 10.12 -11.54 0.63
CA GLY A 255 8.77 -11.94 0.26
C GLY A 255 8.41 -13.39 0.57
N ASN A 256 9.14 -14.05 1.47
CA ASN A 256 8.87 -15.45 1.79
C ASN A 256 7.53 -15.59 2.54
N SER A 257 6.82 -16.69 2.27
CA SER A 257 5.52 -17.02 2.86
C SER A 257 5.61 -17.30 4.36
N TYR A 258 4.73 -16.69 5.15
CA TYR A 258 4.44 -17.08 6.53
C TYR A 258 3.17 -17.93 6.58
N VAL A 259 3.21 -19.06 7.30
CA VAL A 259 2.05 -19.96 7.43
C VAL A 259 1.58 -19.95 8.88
N ASP A 260 0.34 -19.53 9.14
CA ASP A 260 -0.28 -19.61 10.47
C ASP A 260 -1.54 -20.49 10.45
N ARG A 261 -1.86 -21.12 11.58
CA ARG A 261 -3.12 -21.85 11.78
C ARG A 261 -4.18 -20.86 12.24
N LYS A 262 -5.34 -20.86 11.58
CA LYS A 262 -6.48 -20.00 11.97
C LYS A 262 -6.90 -20.33 13.41
N LEU A 263 -6.95 -19.33 14.30
CA LEU A 263 -7.54 -19.48 15.63
C LEU A 263 -9.06 -19.39 15.48
N TYR A 264 -9.76 -20.47 15.85
CA TYR A 264 -11.23 -20.63 15.84
C TYR A 264 -11.89 -20.64 14.46
N SER A 265 -11.69 -21.73 13.72
CA SER A 265 -12.65 -22.43 12.83
C SER A 265 -11.84 -23.35 11.92
N ASP A 266 -12.12 -24.65 12.02
CA ASP A 266 -11.84 -25.71 11.05
C ASP A 266 -10.51 -25.64 10.27
N GLY A 267 -9.43 -26.20 10.82
CA GLY A 267 -8.30 -26.86 10.10
C GLY A 267 -7.52 -26.11 9.01
N GLU A 268 -7.95 -24.93 8.57
CA GLU A 268 -7.42 -24.21 7.42
C GLU A 268 -6.17 -23.42 7.83
N GLN A 269 -5.08 -23.69 7.14
CA GLN A 269 -3.87 -22.87 7.23
C GLN A 269 -4.06 -21.62 6.38
N THR A 270 -3.77 -20.46 6.95
CA THR A 270 -3.71 -19.22 6.17
C THR A 270 -2.26 -18.94 5.84
N VAL A 271 -1.94 -18.95 4.55
CA VAL A 271 -0.64 -18.53 4.04
C VAL A 271 -0.67 -17.02 3.81
N ILE A 272 0.24 -16.29 4.44
CA ILE A 272 0.43 -14.86 4.26
C ILE A 272 1.76 -14.67 3.53
N GLU A 273 1.68 -14.22 2.30
CA GLU A 273 2.83 -13.81 1.50
C GLU A 273 2.89 -12.28 1.44
N ALA A 274 4.01 -11.72 1.88
CA ALA A 274 4.24 -10.28 1.80
C ALA A 274 5.74 -10.02 1.69
N ALA A 275 6.09 -9.08 0.81
CA ALA A 275 7.41 -8.48 0.75
C ALA A 275 7.29 -6.99 1.08
N ARG A 276 8.01 -6.47 2.07
CA ARG A 276 7.86 -5.07 2.52
C ARG A 276 9.19 -4.37 2.72
N SER A 277 9.22 -3.09 2.37
CA SER A 277 10.27 -2.19 2.83
C SER A 277 10.06 -1.87 4.30
N VAL A 278 11.14 -1.86 5.08
CA VAL A 278 11.09 -1.62 6.53
C VAL A 278 12.05 -0.49 6.88
N ILE A 279 11.61 0.41 7.74
CA ILE A 279 12.45 1.39 8.43
C ILE A 279 12.54 0.99 9.90
N ILE A 280 13.74 0.99 10.46
CA ILE A 280 14.02 0.78 11.88
C ILE A 280 14.77 2.00 12.38
N THR A 281 14.33 2.58 13.49
CA THR A 281 15.13 3.59 14.21
C THR A 281 15.59 3.03 15.55
N SER A 282 16.80 3.37 15.95
CA SER A 282 17.35 3.00 17.27
C SER A 282 18.33 4.05 17.77
N ILE A 283 18.53 4.09 19.09
CA ILE A 283 19.52 4.99 19.72
C ILE A 283 20.93 4.39 19.61
N VAL A 284 21.02 3.07 19.79
CA VAL A 284 22.26 2.28 19.69
C VAL A 284 22.18 1.33 18.51
N ASP A 285 23.28 0.70 18.14
CA ASP A 285 23.31 -0.34 17.12
C ASP A 285 22.62 -1.62 17.65
N THR A 286 21.29 -1.64 17.51
CA THR A 286 20.44 -2.72 18.02
C THR A 286 20.42 -3.94 17.10
N VAL A 287 20.77 -3.76 15.83
CA VAL A 287 20.81 -4.83 14.83
C VAL A 287 22.22 -5.38 14.74
N THR A 288 22.45 -6.53 15.37
CA THR A 288 23.75 -7.20 15.42
C THR A 288 23.81 -8.48 14.59
N ASN A 289 22.66 -8.97 14.12
CA ASN A 289 22.59 -10.18 13.31
C ASN A 289 23.13 -9.89 11.90
N ALA A 290 24.18 -10.61 11.50
CA ALA A 290 24.86 -10.40 10.21
C ALA A 290 23.93 -10.59 9.00
N ASP A 291 23.02 -11.57 9.05
CA ASP A 291 22.08 -11.82 7.95
C ASP A 291 21.13 -10.64 7.71
N LEU A 292 20.67 -10.00 8.81
CA LEU A 292 19.83 -8.81 8.70
C LEU A 292 20.64 -7.59 8.25
N LEU A 293 21.88 -7.43 8.73
CA LEU A 293 22.77 -6.34 8.32
C LEU A 293 23.11 -6.39 6.83
N ASP A 294 23.38 -7.58 6.28
CA ASP A 294 23.67 -7.76 4.85
C ASP A 294 22.46 -7.41 3.95
N ARG A 295 21.25 -7.39 4.53
CA ARG A 295 19.99 -6.98 3.88
C ARG A 295 19.58 -5.55 4.21
N SER A 296 20.44 -4.79 4.89
CA SER A 296 20.12 -3.47 5.40
C SER A 296 21.00 -2.39 4.81
N ILE A 297 20.40 -1.23 4.60
CA ILE A 297 21.09 0.04 4.42
C ILE A 297 21.14 0.70 5.80
N CYS A 298 22.34 0.87 6.34
CA CYS A 298 22.56 1.49 7.63
C CYS A 298 23.01 2.94 7.46
N ILE A 299 22.33 3.87 8.13
CA ILE A 299 22.70 5.28 8.19
C ILE A 299 22.76 5.75 9.65
N HIS A 300 23.66 6.69 9.92
CA HIS A 300 23.87 7.27 11.26
C HIS A 300 23.60 8.77 11.22
N LEU A 301 22.68 9.26 12.06
CA LEU A 301 22.38 10.68 12.16
C LEU A 301 23.07 11.29 13.38
N ASP A 302 23.90 12.29 13.13
CA ASP A 302 24.53 13.09 14.18
C ASP A 302 23.49 13.89 14.98
N PRO A 303 23.79 14.30 16.23
CA PRO A 303 22.90 15.18 16.99
C PRO A 303 22.69 16.53 16.29
N ILE A 304 21.44 17.01 16.22
CA ILE A 304 21.14 18.33 15.66
C ILE A 304 21.45 19.40 16.72
N PRO A 305 22.37 20.36 16.44
CA PRO A 305 22.69 21.46 17.36
C PRO A 305 21.44 22.25 17.74
N LEU A 306 21.33 22.70 18.99
CA LEU A 306 20.14 23.40 19.50
C LEU A 306 19.76 24.61 18.64
N GLN A 307 20.73 25.34 18.11
CA GLN A 307 20.53 26.52 17.27
C GLN A 307 19.97 26.20 15.88
N GLN A 308 20.11 24.96 15.42
CA GLN A 308 19.60 24.50 14.12
C GLN A 308 18.25 23.78 14.24
N ARG A 309 17.74 23.57 15.46
CA ARG A 309 16.46 22.89 15.67
C ARG A 309 15.31 23.81 15.27
N ARG A 310 14.47 23.30 14.38
CA ARG A 310 13.20 23.92 13.97
C ARG A 310 12.05 23.21 14.66
N SER A 311 10.93 23.90 14.82
CA SER A 311 9.73 23.29 15.42
C SER A 311 9.16 22.21 14.51
N GLU A 312 8.55 21.16 15.09
CA GLU A 312 7.91 20.10 14.31
C GLU A 312 6.80 20.63 13.42
N THR A 313 6.03 21.63 13.88
CA THR A 313 4.99 22.29 13.09
C THR A 313 5.54 22.96 11.84
N GLU A 314 6.64 23.72 11.98
CA GLU A 314 7.28 24.41 10.86
C GLU A 314 7.85 23.42 9.84
N ILE A 315 8.54 22.39 10.33
CA ILE A 315 9.09 21.31 9.52
C ILE A 315 7.98 20.60 8.74
N ASN A 316 6.88 20.23 9.40
CA ASN A 316 5.78 19.51 8.76
C ASN A 316 5.08 20.37 7.69
N LEU A 317 4.82 21.65 7.99
CA LEU A 317 4.22 22.57 7.02
C LEU A 317 5.07 22.67 5.76
N ARG A 318 6.38 22.81 5.95
CA ARG A 318 7.34 22.95 4.85
C ARG A 318 7.53 21.65 4.09
N PHE A 319 7.52 20.51 4.78
CA PHE A 319 7.57 19.19 4.18
C PHE A 319 6.36 18.95 3.27
N GLU A 320 5.14 19.24 3.71
CA GLU A 320 3.94 19.09 2.88
C GLU A 320 3.98 19.96 1.60
N GLN A 321 4.68 21.11 1.61
CA GLN A 321 4.88 21.92 0.41
C GLN A 321 5.86 21.27 -0.60
N LEU A 322 6.90 20.59 -0.12
CA LEU A 322 7.93 19.96 -0.97
C LEU A 322 7.59 18.53 -1.38
N LYS A 323 6.78 17.83 -0.58
CA LYS A 323 6.35 16.44 -0.80
C LYS A 323 5.86 16.14 -2.23
N PRO A 324 5.02 16.98 -2.89
CA PRO A 324 4.62 16.76 -4.28
C PRO A 324 5.81 16.75 -5.26
N ARG A 325 6.79 17.63 -5.04
CA ARG A 325 7.97 17.77 -5.90
C ARG A 325 8.93 16.60 -5.70
N ILE A 326 9.16 16.21 -4.44
CA ILE A 326 9.98 15.05 -4.10
C ILE A 326 9.35 13.78 -4.70
N LEU A 327 8.04 13.58 -4.55
CA LEU A 327 7.36 12.43 -5.17
C LEU A 327 7.45 12.45 -6.70
N GLY A 328 7.34 13.62 -7.34
CA GLY A 328 7.50 13.73 -8.80
C GLY A 328 8.92 13.49 -9.28
N LEU A 329 9.93 13.85 -8.48
CA LEU A 329 11.32 13.45 -8.71
C LEU A 329 11.46 11.93 -8.66
N LEU A 330 10.95 11.28 -7.61
CA LEU A 330 11.00 9.82 -7.47
C LEU A 330 10.32 9.11 -8.65
N CYS A 331 9.15 9.61 -9.09
CA CYS A 331 8.47 9.06 -10.27
C CYS A 331 9.31 9.21 -11.55
N THR A 332 10.02 10.33 -11.69
CA THR A 332 10.91 10.58 -12.83
C THR A 332 12.12 9.65 -12.80
N ALA A 333 12.75 9.50 -11.63
CA ALA A 333 13.88 8.61 -11.43
C ALA A 333 13.51 7.14 -11.71
N VAL A 334 12.34 6.67 -11.23
CA VAL A 334 11.84 5.32 -11.56
C VAL A 334 11.63 5.17 -13.07
N SER A 335 11.04 6.16 -13.76
CA SER A 335 10.87 6.13 -15.23
C SER A 335 12.21 6.00 -15.96
N GLN A 336 13.23 6.76 -15.53
CA GLN A 336 14.58 6.69 -16.08
C GLN A 336 15.28 5.37 -15.75
N ALA A 337 15.12 4.82 -14.55
CA ALA A 337 15.65 3.52 -14.17
C ALA A 337 15.04 2.41 -15.05
N LEU A 338 13.73 2.46 -15.30
CA LEU A 338 13.06 1.53 -16.22
C LEU A 338 13.59 1.64 -17.66
N ALA A 339 13.94 2.85 -18.12
CA ALA A 339 14.50 3.09 -19.44
C ALA A 339 15.92 2.54 -19.61
N ASN A 340 16.70 2.54 -18.52
CA ASN A 340 18.10 2.10 -18.53
C ASN A 340 18.29 0.68 -17.99
N ARG A 341 17.22 -0.03 -17.60
CA ARG A 341 17.31 -1.35 -16.96
C ARG A 341 18.13 -2.37 -17.73
N GLU A 342 18.03 -2.39 -19.06
CA GLU A 342 18.79 -3.32 -19.92
C GLU A 342 20.28 -2.94 -20.05
N ARG A 343 20.66 -1.71 -19.70
CA ARG A 343 22.05 -1.23 -19.72
C ARG A 343 22.80 -1.54 -18.44
N VAL A 344 22.06 -1.85 -17.36
CA VAL A 344 22.64 -2.22 -16.08
C VAL A 344 22.87 -3.72 -16.10
N ILE A 345 24.13 -4.12 -16.31
CA ILE A 345 24.54 -5.52 -16.16
C ILE A 345 24.47 -5.83 -14.66
N PRO A 346 23.64 -6.79 -14.23
CA PRO A 346 23.65 -7.22 -12.83
C PRO A 346 25.07 -7.66 -12.47
N LEU A 347 25.60 -7.16 -11.36
CA LEU A 347 26.79 -7.73 -10.74
C LEU A 347 26.36 -9.06 -10.11
N LEU A 348 26.25 -10.11 -10.94
CA LEU A 348 26.08 -11.50 -10.54
C LEU A 348 27.07 -12.35 -11.32
#